data_AF-A0A8D9BBB9-F1
#
_entry.id   AF-A0A8D9BBB9-F1
#
_cell.length_a   1.000
_cell.length_b   1.000
_cell.length_c   1.000
_cell.angle_alpha   90.00
_cell.angle_beta   90.00
_cell.angle_gamma   90.00
#
_symmetry.space_group_name_H-M   'P 1'
#
loop_
_entity.id
_entity.type
_entity.pdbx_description
1 polymer ?
#
loop_
_entity_poly.entity_id
_entity_poly.type
_entity_poly.pdbx_seq_one_letter_code
_entity_poly.pdbx_strand_id
1 'polypeptide(L)'
;MDYSDYNTAPRVHVDGGIYTHRVPEVSLESKQFIKELIRESQLAHVHRKFIETIVENGKALPPLRSESQIQTRKTKKPVVYSRGALGKRTEADIRNSGAYDVEPYVSKCPQANVEREKARLQSIMEYGKVFIQPQPLSKPKTSKKKEKDFSIPSLEERFQTVFKEIKERSSFLNEMADMGQAEQYRPKIQAEISERVRELEKMSEEMKNKVTETDQCIEQFRQILPRNENKQIL
;
A
#
# COMPACT_ATOMS: atom_id res chain seq x y z
N MET A 1 -86.21 -13.28 22.10
CA MET A 1 -85.00 -12.44 22.04
C MET A 1 -84.42 -12.47 23.43
N ASP A 2 -83.57 -13.46 23.72
CA ASP A 2 -82.91 -13.60 25.01
C ASP A 2 -81.44 -13.21 24.84
N TYR A 3 -81.06 -12.13 25.51
CA TYR A 3 -79.72 -11.54 25.56
C TYR A 3 -79.11 -11.87 26.93
N SER A 4 -78.41 -13.00 27.08
CA SER A 4 -77.70 -13.30 28.33
C SER A 4 -76.36 -14.03 28.23
N ASP A 5 -75.81 -14.27 27.03
CA ASP A 5 -74.54 -15.00 26.85
C ASP A 5 -73.40 -14.15 26.27
N TYR A 6 -73.20 -12.94 26.80
CA TYR A 6 -72.03 -12.13 26.47
C TYR A 6 -71.22 -11.80 27.73
N ASN A 7 -70.62 -12.82 28.36
CA ASN A 7 -69.43 -12.60 29.18
C ASN A 7 -68.67 -13.92 29.41
N THR A 8 -68.04 -14.41 28.36
CA THR A 8 -66.81 -15.19 28.51
C THR A 8 -65.83 -14.62 27.50
N ALA A 9 -64.93 -13.76 27.99
CA ALA A 9 -63.84 -13.28 27.16
C ALA A 9 -63.05 -14.49 26.66
N PRO A 10 -62.77 -14.61 25.35
CA PRO A 10 -61.96 -15.71 24.85
C PRO A 10 -60.60 -15.67 25.55
N ARG A 11 -60.17 -16.81 26.09
CA ARG A 11 -58.78 -17.00 26.53
C ARG A 11 -57.87 -16.59 25.37
N VAL A 12 -57.12 -15.52 25.55
CA VAL A 12 -56.12 -15.07 24.59
C VAL A 12 -55.05 -16.15 24.53
N HIS A 13 -55.13 -17.01 23.51
CA HIS A 13 -54.08 -17.97 23.20
C HIS A 13 -52.86 -17.17 22.76
N VAL A 14 -51.80 -17.22 23.56
CA VAL A 14 -50.50 -16.60 23.26
C VAL A 14 -49.71 -17.56 22.36
N ASP A 15 -50.31 -17.98 21.25
CA ASP A 15 -49.66 -18.88 20.29
C ASP A 15 -49.39 -18.12 18.98
N GLY A 16 -48.14 -18.23 18.50
CA GLY A 16 -47.65 -17.55 17.31
C GLY A 16 -48.47 -17.89 16.06
N GLY A 17 -48.65 -16.91 15.17
CA GLY A 17 -49.35 -17.07 13.90
C GLY A 17 -48.58 -17.90 12.86
N ILE A 18 -49.23 -18.12 11.70
CA ILE A 18 -48.77 -19.00 10.60
C ILE A 18 -47.36 -18.65 10.07
N TYR A 19 -46.92 -17.40 10.24
CA TYR A 19 -45.60 -16.90 9.82
C TYR A 19 -44.65 -16.60 10.99
N THR A 20 -45.04 -16.89 12.23
CA THR A 20 -44.26 -16.58 13.44
C THR A 20 -44.19 -17.81 14.33
N HIS A 21 -43.00 -18.36 14.51
CA HIS A 21 -42.77 -19.46 15.44
C HIS A 21 -42.86 -18.98 16.89
N ARG A 22 -43.37 -19.83 17.79
CA ARG A 22 -43.37 -19.57 19.23
C ARG A 22 -41.93 -19.42 19.72
N VAL A 23 -41.65 -18.35 20.45
CA VAL A 23 -40.38 -18.20 21.16
C VAL A 23 -40.43 -19.13 22.38
N PRO A 24 -39.52 -20.11 22.51
CA PRO A 24 -39.52 -21.00 23.66
C PRO A 24 -39.23 -20.21 24.94
N GLU A 25 -40.07 -20.37 25.96
CA GLU A 25 -39.85 -19.78 27.26
C GLU A 25 -38.66 -20.48 27.93
N VAL A 26 -37.55 -19.77 28.07
CA VAL A 26 -36.36 -20.30 28.73
C VAL A 26 -36.62 -20.37 30.24
N SER A 27 -36.58 -21.57 30.82
CA SER A 27 -36.73 -21.81 32.26
C SER A 27 -35.74 -20.95 33.06
N LEU A 28 -36.17 -20.49 34.24
CA LEU A 28 -35.33 -19.67 35.13
C LEU A 28 -34.01 -20.39 35.50
N GLU A 29 -34.08 -21.69 35.70
CA GLU A 29 -32.92 -22.55 35.98
C GLU A 29 -31.93 -22.54 34.79
N SER A 30 -32.42 -22.67 33.56
CA SER A 30 -31.59 -22.61 32.36
C SER A 30 -30.95 -21.22 32.17
N LYS A 31 -31.65 -20.14 32.51
CA LYS A 31 -31.08 -18.78 32.47
C LYS A 31 -29.96 -18.60 33.50
N GLN A 32 -30.12 -19.15 34.70
CA GLN A 32 -29.10 -19.10 35.76
C GLN A 32 -27.86 -19.89 35.36
N PHE A 33 -28.06 -21.11 34.87
CA PHE A 33 -26.98 -21.98 34.37
C PHE A 33 -26.17 -21.30 33.25
N ILE A 34 -26.82 -20.70 32.27
CA ILE A 34 -26.12 -19.97 31.19
C ILE A 34 -25.34 -18.77 31.74
N LYS A 35 -25.86 -18.05 32.74
CA LYS A 35 -25.14 -16.94 33.39
C LYS A 35 -23.88 -17.41 34.13
N GLU A 36 -23.90 -18.58 34.76
CA GLU A 36 -22.72 -19.18 35.38
C GLU A 36 -21.67 -19.56 34.35
N LEU A 37 -22.07 -20.21 33.24
CA LEU A 37 -21.17 -20.52 32.13
C LEU A 37 -20.49 -19.28 31.54
N ILE A 38 -21.22 -18.15 31.42
CA ILE A 38 -20.65 -16.88 30.94
C ILE A 38 -19.63 -16.30 31.93
N ARG A 39 -19.82 -16.50 33.24
CA ARG A 39 -18.89 -16.04 34.29
C ARG A 39 -17.61 -16.86 34.30
N GLU A 40 -17.73 -18.18 34.13
CA GLU A 40 -16.59 -19.10 34.11
C GLU A 40 -15.82 -19.04 32.78
N SER A 41 -16.50 -18.72 31.69
CA SER A 41 -15.88 -18.47 30.39
C SER A 41 -15.09 -17.17 30.40
N GLN A 42 -13.79 -17.20 30.09
CA GLN A 42 -12.90 -16.03 30.02
C GLN A 42 -13.20 -15.09 28.82
N LEU A 43 -14.47 -14.71 28.61
CA LEU A 43 -14.90 -13.81 27.54
C LEU A 43 -14.58 -12.35 27.86
N ALA A 44 -14.42 -11.53 26.84
CA ALA A 44 -14.35 -10.09 27.01
C ALA A 44 -15.68 -9.53 27.59
N HIS A 45 -15.61 -8.47 28.40
CA HIS A 45 -16.79 -7.90 29.08
C HIS A 45 -17.93 -7.51 28.12
N VAL A 46 -17.58 -6.95 26.95
CA VAL A 46 -18.55 -6.58 25.90
C VAL A 46 -19.33 -7.81 25.39
N HIS A 47 -18.64 -8.94 25.20
CA HIS A 47 -19.28 -10.18 24.75
C HIS A 47 -20.16 -10.79 25.84
N ARG A 48 -19.73 -10.73 27.11
CA ARG A 48 -20.57 -11.17 28.25
C ARG A 48 -21.88 -10.40 28.31
N LYS A 49 -21.82 -9.07 28.24
CA LYS A 49 -23.00 -8.20 28.24
C LYS A 49 -23.93 -8.49 27.06
N PHE A 50 -23.37 -8.70 25.87
CA PHE A 50 -24.16 -9.06 24.69
C PHE A 50 -24.93 -10.37 24.90
N ILE A 51 -24.28 -11.42 25.38
CA ILE A 51 -24.92 -12.73 25.61
C ILE A 51 -25.96 -12.64 26.74
N GLU A 52 -25.67 -11.95 27.84
CA GLU A 52 -26.62 -11.71 28.94
C GLU A 52 -27.92 -11.07 28.43
N THR A 53 -27.83 -10.04 27.59
CA THR A 53 -29.02 -9.38 27.03
C THR A 53 -29.84 -10.30 26.12
N ILE A 54 -29.19 -11.20 25.38
CA ILE A 54 -29.88 -12.16 24.49
C ILE A 54 -30.66 -13.18 25.33
N VAL A 55 -30.04 -13.70 26.39
CA VAL A 55 -30.64 -14.68 27.31
C VAL A 55 -31.81 -14.07 28.10
N GLU A 56 -31.70 -12.82 28.52
CA GLU A 56 -32.77 -12.10 29.22
C GLU A 56 -33.98 -11.85 28.32
N ASN A 57 -33.73 -11.48 27.06
CA ASN A 57 -34.76 -11.26 26.05
C ASN A 57 -35.30 -12.54 25.41
N GLY A 58 -34.80 -13.73 25.80
CA GLY A 58 -35.22 -15.02 25.24
C GLY A 58 -34.91 -15.18 23.75
N LYS A 59 -33.94 -14.45 23.21
CA LYS A 59 -33.52 -14.55 21.81
C LYS A 59 -32.53 -15.71 21.64
N ALA A 60 -32.50 -16.32 20.47
CA ALA A 60 -31.54 -17.38 20.17
C ALA A 60 -30.10 -16.83 20.15
N LEU A 61 -29.14 -17.62 20.64
CA LEU A 61 -27.72 -17.30 20.53
C LEU A 61 -27.29 -17.27 19.06
N PRO A 62 -26.33 -16.41 18.68
CA PRO A 62 -25.83 -16.36 17.31
C PRO A 62 -25.31 -17.74 16.90
N PRO A 63 -25.58 -18.18 15.66
CA PRO A 63 -25.12 -19.49 15.20
C PRO A 63 -23.59 -19.53 15.28
N LEU A 64 -23.06 -20.63 15.80
CA LEU A 64 -21.63 -20.93 15.74
C LEU A 64 -21.23 -20.90 14.26
N ARG A 65 -20.25 -20.06 13.91
CA ARG A 65 -19.71 -20.04 12.55
C ARG A 65 -19.16 -21.44 12.28
N SER A 66 -19.77 -22.19 11.36
CA SER A 66 -19.16 -23.42 10.89
C SER A 66 -17.83 -23.05 10.22
N GLU A 67 -16.78 -23.85 10.42
CA GLU A 67 -15.47 -23.59 9.80
C GLU A 67 -15.56 -23.46 8.26
N SER A 68 -16.60 -24.05 7.67
CA SER A 68 -16.96 -23.91 6.25
C SER A 68 -17.44 -22.51 5.84
N GLN A 69 -17.85 -21.63 6.76
CA GLN A 69 -18.30 -20.26 6.45
C GLN A 69 -17.20 -19.18 6.58
N ILE A 70 -15.96 -19.58 6.89
CA ILE A 70 -14.83 -18.64 6.99
C ILE A 70 -14.46 -18.01 5.62
N GLN A 71 -14.98 -18.52 4.51
CA GLN A 71 -14.65 -18.06 3.15
C GLN A 71 -15.82 -17.46 2.36
N THR A 72 -16.62 -16.57 2.95
CA THR A 72 -17.32 -15.58 2.13
C THR A 72 -17.21 -14.20 2.76
N ARG A 73 -16.06 -13.55 2.55
CA ARG A 73 -16.07 -12.08 2.46
C ARG A 73 -17.12 -11.76 1.41
N LYS A 74 -18.23 -11.13 1.82
CA LYS A 74 -19.22 -10.57 0.88
C LYS A 74 -18.47 -9.54 0.03
N THR A 75 -17.87 -9.99 -1.06
CA THR A 75 -17.49 -9.10 -2.15
C THR A 75 -18.78 -8.45 -2.58
N LYS A 76 -18.84 -7.12 -2.54
CA LYS A 76 -19.92 -6.40 -3.21
C LYS A 76 -19.88 -6.91 -4.64
N LYS A 77 -20.87 -7.71 -5.04
CA LYS A 77 -20.99 -8.14 -6.44
C LYS A 77 -20.93 -6.84 -7.26
N PRO A 78 -20.09 -6.73 -8.30
CA PRO A 78 -20.10 -5.55 -9.14
C PRO A 78 -21.54 -5.37 -9.60
N VAL A 79 -22.07 -4.16 -9.43
CA VAL A 79 -23.38 -3.80 -9.97
C VAL A 79 -23.23 -3.93 -11.49
N VAL A 80 -23.67 -5.07 -12.02
CA VAL A 80 -23.82 -5.24 -13.46
C VAL A 80 -25.05 -4.42 -13.80
N TYR A 81 -24.83 -3.19 -14.27
CA TYR A 81 -25.89 -2.44 -14.94
C TYR A 81 -26.38 -3.33 -16.08
N SER A 82 -27.63 -3.78 -15.98
CA SER A 82 -28.29 -4.46 -17.09
C SER A 82 -28.19 -3.54 -18.30
N ARG A 83 -27.48 -3.97 -19.35
CA ARG A 83 -27.36 -3.21 -20.61
C ARG A 83 -28.68 -3.27 -21.39
N GLY A 84 -29.77 -2.86 -20.77
CA GLY A 84 -31.02 -2.61 -21.44
C GLY A 84 -30.90 -1.27 -22.18
N ALA A 85 -30.73 -1.35 -23.50
CA ALA A 85 -30.77 -0.22 -24.44
C ALA A 85 -29.59 0.78 -24.40
N LEU A 86 -28.36 0.31 -24.58
CA LEU A 86 -27.28 1.19 -25.06
C LEU A 86 -27.15 1.02 -26.56
N GLY A 87 -27.42 2.07 -27.33
CA GLY A 87 -27.17 2.13 -28.77
C GLY A 87 -25.71 1.80 -29.11
N LYS A 88 -25.43 1.55 -30.39
CA LYS A 88 -24.05 1.31 -30.85
C LYS A 88 -23.18 2.50 -30.44
N ARG A 89 -22.11 2.23 -29.67
CA ARG A 89 -21.14 3.26 -29.27
C ARG A 89 -20.38 3.74 -30.50
N THR A 90 -20.03 5.03 -30.52
CA THR A 90 -19.18 5.57 -31.59
C THR A 90 -17.74 5.08 -31.42
N GLU A 91 -16.95 5.12 -32.50
CA GLU A 91 -15.54 4.70 -32.49
C GLU A 91 -14.71 5.54 -31.50
N ALA A 92 -14.99 6.85 -31.41
CA ALA A 92 -14.36 7.76 -30.47
C ALA A 92 -14.63 7.33 -29.01
N ASP A 93 -15.87 6.94 -28.70
CA ASP A 93 -16.22 6.46 -27.35
C ASP A 93 -15.50 5.16 -27.00
N ILE A 94 -15.31 4.26 -27.97
CA ILE A 94 -14.61 2.99 -27.74
C ILE A 94 -13.12 3.25 -27.46
N ARG A 95 -12.47 4.09 -28.27
CA ARG A 95 -11.07 4.50 -28.05
C ARG A 95 -10.89 5.19 -26.70
N ASN A 96 -11.75 6.15 -26.38
CA ASN A 96 -11.67 6.92 -25.12
C ASN A 96 -11.97 6.06 -23.88
N SER A 97 -12.70 4.95 -24.04
CA SER A 97 -13.02 4.04 -22.94
C SER A 97 -11.85 3.16 -22.48
N GLY A 98 -10.69 3.21 -23.15
CA GLY A 98 -9.54 2.37 -22.85
C GLY A 98 -9.76 0.89 -23.22
N ALA A 99 -10.74 0.59 -24.08
CA ALA A 99 -11.08 -0.79 -24.45
C ALA A 99 -9.95 -1.54 -25.17
N TYR A 100 -9.01 -0.81 -25.75
CA TYR A 100 -7.83 -1.34 -26.43
C TYR A 100 -6.59 -1.35 -25.53
N ASP A 101 -6.67 -0.81 -24.31
CA ASP A 101 -5.54 -0.80 -23.39
C ASP A 101 -5.38 -2.20 -22.81
N VAL A 102 -4.18 -2.76 -22.91
CA VAL A 102 -3.86 -4.07 -22.35
C VAL A 102 -3.73 -3.92 -20.84
N GLU A 103 -4.60 -4.60 -20.07
CA GLU A 103 -4.45 -4.63 -18.62
C GLU A 103 -3.08 -5.22 -18.24
N PRO A 104 -2.30 -4.53 -17.39
CA PRO A 104 -1.04 -5.08 -16.91
C PRO A 104 -1.29 -6.37 -16.14
N TYR A 105 -0.47 -7.38 -16.40
CA TYR A 105 -0.58 -8.65 -15.69
C TYR A 105 -0.36 -8.44 -14.19
N VAL A 106 -1.37 -8.82 -13.39
CA VAL A 106 -1.28 -8.87 -11.93
C VAL A 106 -1.39 -10.31 -11.48
N SER A 107 -0.38 -10.79 -10.74
CA SER A 107 -0.40 -12.12 -10.14
C SER A 107 -1.59 -12.28 -9.20
N LYS A 108 -2.48 -13.23 -9.48
CA LYS A 108 -3.69 -13.52 -8.68
C LYS A 108 -3.37 -14.20 -7.33
N CYS A 109 -2.15 -14.69 -7.18
CA CYS A 109 -1.69 -15.31 -5.94
C CYS A 109 -1.08 -14.24 -5.03
N PRO A 110 -1.39 -14.23 -3.72
CA PRO A 110 -0.65 -13.42 -2.75
C PRO A 110 0.83 -13.69 -2.95
N GLN A 111 1.65 -12.63 -3.09
CA GLN A 111 3.09 -12.82 -3.08
C GLN A 111 3.45 -13.51 -1.77
N ALA A 112 3.96 -14.74 -1.86
CA ALA A 112 4.58 -15.41 -0.72
C ALA A 112 5.64 -14.46 -0.16
N ASN A 113 5.76 -14.40 1.17
CA ASN A 113 6.74 -13.54 1.82
C ASN A 113 8.15 -13.99 1.40
N VAL A 114 8.70 -13.31 0.39
CA VAL A 114 9.97 -13.65 -0.26
C VAL A 114 11.09 -13.71 0.76
N GLU A 115 11.06 -12.83 1.77
CA GLU A 115 12.06 -12.79 2.83
C GLU A 115 12.00 -14.02 3.74
N ARG A 116 10.78 -14.52 4.03
CA ARG A 116 10.60 -15.75 4.82
C ARG A 116 11.12 -16.97 4.08
N GLU A 117 10.83 -17.08 2.79
CA GLU A 117 11.30 -18.21 1.99
C GLU A 117 12.81 -18.15 1.74
N LYS A 118 13.35 -16.96 1.53
CA LYS A 118 14.80 -16.74 1.44
C LYS A 118 15.51 -17.15 2.73
N ALA A 119 15.01 -16.73 3.89
CA ALA A 119 15.57 -17.12 5.19
C ALA A 119 15.49 -18.63 5.42
N ARG A 120 14.36 -19.26 5.05
CA ARG A 120 14.20 -20.71 5.10
C ARG A 120 15.24 -21.42 4.23
N LEU A 121 15.40 -21.00 2.97
CA LEU A 121 16.36 -21.60 2.04
C LEU A 121 17.80 -21.42 2.49
N GLN A 122 18.17 -20.22 2.97
CA GLN A 122 19.49 -19.97 3.55
C GLN A 122 19.78 -20.93 4.70
N SER A 123 18.81 -21.11 5.60
CA SER A 123 18.96 -22.03 6.73
C SER A 123 19.13 -23.48 6.29
N ILE A 124 18.38 -23.92 5.26
CA ILE A 124 18.55 -25.26 4.68
C ILE A 124 19.92 -25.41 4.03
N MET A 125 20.39 -24.41 3.29
CA MET A 125 21.70 -24.45 2.61
C MET A 125 22.86 -24.47 3.60
N GLU A 126 22.79 -23.69 4.67
CA GLU A 126 23.87 -23.56 5.64
C GLU A 126 23.90 -24.71 6.65
N TYR A 127 22.74 -25.16 7.14
CA TYR A 127 22.64 -26.12 8.24
C TYR A 127 22.01 -27.48 7.84
N GLY A 128 21.58 -27.64 6.59
CA GLY A 128 20.91 -28.86 6.10
C GLY A 128 19.48 -29.06 6.63
N LYS A 129 18.97 -28.13 7.45
CA LYS A 129 17.63 -28.19 8.08
C LYS A 129 17.10 -26.79 8.34
N VAL A 130 15.77 -26.65 8.42
CA VAL A 130 15.14 -25.37 8.75
C VAL A 130 15.38 -25.07 10.23
N PHE A 131 16.34 -24.20 10.48
CA PHE A 131 16.60 -23.61 11.79
C PHE A 131 15.86 -22.29 11.89
N ILE A 132 14.88 -22.21 12.80
CA ILE A 132 14.23 -20.95 13.14
C ILE A 132 15.22 -20.22 14.04
N GLN A 133 16.09 -19.37 13.47
CA GLN A 133 16.87 -18.45 14.30
C GLN A 133 15.87 -17.62 15.11
N PRO A 134 16.03 -17.49 16.45
CA PRO A 134 15.30 -16.48 17.19
C PRO A 134 15.66 -15.16 16.52
N GLN A 135 14.66 -14.53 15.89
CA GLN A 135 14.83 -13.23 15.25
C GLN A 135 15.58 -12.34 16.24
N PRO A 136 16.78 -11.83 15.92
CA PRO A 136 17.42 -10.87 16.80
C PRO A 136 16.40 -9.77 17.03
N LEU A 137 16.08 -9.50 18.31
CA LEU A 137 15.21 -8.41 18.75
C LEU A 137 15.44 -7.24 17.82
N SER A 138 14.42 -6.95 17.00
CA SER A 138 14.37 -5.91 15.99
C SER A 138 15.36 -4.80 16.33
N LYS A 139 16.51 -4.77 15.63
CA LYS A 139 17.26 -3.51 15.53
C LYS A 139 16.21 -2.46 15.11
N PRO A 140 16.04 -1.34 15.83
CA PRO A 140 15.06 -0.33 15.43
C PRO A 140 15.35 -0.06 13.97
N LYS A 141 14.33 -0.16 13.11
CA LYS A 141 14.45 -0.07 11.65
C LYS A 141 15.29 1.17 11.29
N THR A 142 16.61 1.00 11.20
CA THR A 142 17.51 2.08 10.87
C THR A 142 17.32 2.25 9.39
N SER A 143 16.69 3.38 9.08
CA SER A 143 16.27 3.79 7.76
C SER A 143 15.29 2.81 7.12
N LYS A 144 14.06 3.30 6.89
CA LYS A 144 13.45 3.12 5.58
C LYS A 144 14.62 3.25 4.60
N LYS A 145 15.02 2.18 3.88
CA LYS A 145 15.71 2.39 2.61
C LYS A 145 14.84 3.44 1.97
N LYS A 146 15.32 4.68 1.92
CA LYS A 146 14.68 5.71 1.14
C LYS A 146 14.49 4.98 -0.17
N GLU A 147 13.23 4.75 -0.56
CA GLU A 147 12.94 4.63 -1.98
C GLU A 147 13.85 5.70 -2.56
N LYS A 148 14.84 5.28 -3.36
CA LYS A 148 15.62 6.25 -4.08
C LYS A 148 14.54 6.95 -4.87
N ASP A 149 14.07 8.08 -4.34
CA ASP A 149 13.29 9.01 -5.08
C ASP A 149 14.06 9.07 -6.37
N PHE A 150 13.42 8.69 -7.48
CA PHE A 150 13.98 8.87 -8.81
C PHE A 150 14.01 10.39 -9.06
N SER A 151 14.60 11.14 -8.12
CA SER A 151 15.00 12.51 -8.23
C SER A 151 15.95 12.50 -9.40
N ILE A 152 15.56 13.23 -10.42
CA ILE A 152 16.40 13.55 -11.56
C ILE A 152 17.74 13.98 -10.96
N PRO A 153 18.86 13.31 -11.31
CA PRO A 153 20.16 13.66 -10.75
C PRO A 153 20.40 15.14 -10.93
N SER A 154 20.86 15.81 -9.87
CA SER A 154 21.23 17.22 -9.97
C SER A 154 22.25 17.40 -11.08
N LEU A 155 22.26 18.56 -11.74
CA LEU A 155 23.22 18.83 -12.81
C LEU A 155 24.67 18.64 -12.31
N GLU A 156 24.95 18.98 -11.05
CA GLU A 156 26.23 18.71 -10.38
C GLU A 156 26.52 17.21 -10.27
N GLU A 157 25.54 16.39 -9.86
CA GLU A 157 25.72 14.94 -9.73
C GLU A 157 25.98 14.29 -11.09
N ARG A 158 25.32 14.76 -12.14
CA ARG A 158 25.57 14.33 -13.51
C ARG A 158 26.96 14.75 -13.98
N PHE A 159 27.39 15.97 -13.68
CA PHE A 159 28.74 16.46 -13.99
C PHE A 159 29.83 15.58 -13.36
N GLN A 160 29.70 15.27 -12.07
CA GLN A 160 30.64 14.39 -11.36
C GLN A 160 30.64 12.97 -11.96
N THR A 161 29.48 12.46 -12.36
CA THR A 161 29.36 11.13 -12.99
C THR A 161 30.12 11.07 -14.31
N VAL A 162 29.89 12.02 -15.22
CA VAL A 162 30.58 12.04 -16.54
C VAL A 162 32.09 12.23 -16.36
N PHE A 163 32.52 13.06 -15.41
CA PHE A 163 33.94 13.22 -15.10
C PHE A 163 34.57 11.92 -14.61
N LYS A 164 33.84 11.14 -13.79
CA LYS A 164 34.28 9.83 -13.34
C LYS A 164 34.38 8.85 -14.52
N GLU A 165 33.41 8.83 -15.43
CA GLU A 165 33.44 7.98 -16.63
C GLU A 165 34.69 8.26 -17.48
N ILE A 166 35.06 9.52 -17.69
CA ILE A 166 36.29 9.86 -18.44
C ILE A 166 37.54 9.29 -17.75
N LYS A 167 37.64 9.42 -16.41
CA LYS A 167 38.76 8.86 -15.66
C LYS A 167 38.82 7.34 -15.76
N GLU A 168 37.68 6.67 -15.63
CA GLU A 168 37.58 5.21 -15.77
C GLU A 168 38.02 4.75 -17.16
N ARG A 169 37.60 5.45 -18.22
CA ARG A 169 37.98 5.13 -19.61
C ARG A 169 39.46 5.38 -19.86
N SER A 170 40.03 6.45 -19.28
CA SER A 170 41.47 6.70 -19.35
C SER A 170 42.27 5.63 -18.59
N SER A 171 41.81 5.21 -17.40
CA SER A 171 42.44 4.13 -16.63
C SER A 171 42.41 2.82 -17.40
N PHE A 172 41.26 2.48 -17.99
CA PHE A 172 41.11 1.30 -18.80
C PHE A 172 42.12 1.26 -19.97
N LEU A 173 42.33 2.37 -20.68
CA LEU A 173 43.35 2.41 -21.74
C LEU A 173 44.77 2.18 -21.20
N ASN A 174 45.09 2.72 -20.03
CA ASN A 174 46.40 2.48 -19.40
C ASN A 174 46.56 1.00 -19.01
N GLU A 175 45.53 0.40 -18.41
CA GLU A 175 45.52 -1.03 -18.07
C GLU A 175 45.68 -1.92 -19.32
N MET A 176 45.00 -1.58 -20.42
CA MET A 176 45.17 -2.28 -21.69
C MET A 176 46.55 -2.04 -22.31
N ALA A 177 47.17 -0.89 -22.08
CA ALA A 177 48.52 -0.59 -22.54
C ALA A 177 49.55 -1.44 -21.81
N ASP A 178 49.40 -1.61 -20.50
CA ASP A 178 50.26 -2.49 -19.69
C ASP A 178 50.16 -3.96 -20.15
N MET A 179 48.99 -4.37 -20.65
CA MET A 179 48.79 -5.69 -21.26
C MET A 179 49.16 -5.76 -22.75
N GLY A 180 49.63 -4.67 -23.36
CA GLY A 180 50.01 -4.62 -24.79
C GLY A 180 48.83 -4.67 -25.78
N GLN A 181 47.60 -4.48 -25.31
CA GLN A 181 46.37 -4.55 -26.10
C GLN A 181 45.73 -3.18 -26.38
N ALA A 182 46.38 -2.07 -25.98
CA ALA A 182 45.82 -0.73 -26.12
C ALA A 182 45.39 -0.36 -27.54
N GLU A 183 46.16 -0.73 -28.56
CA GLU A 183 45.87 -0.37 -29.97
C GLU A 183 44.53 -0.88 -30.46
N GLN A 184 44.04 -2.02 -29.94
CA GLN A 184 42.73 -2.56 -30.30
C GLN A 184 41.58 -1.70 -29.77
N TYR A 185 41.76 -1.09 -28.60
CA TYR A 185 40.70 -0.35 -27.90
C TYR A 185 40.81 1.17 -28.08
N ARG A 186 42.01 1.67 -28.40
CA ARG A 186 42.33 3.09 -28.56
C ARG A 186 41.32 3.90 -29.36
N PRO A 187 40.93 3.52 -30.60
CA PRO A 187 40.00 4.34 -31.39
C PRO A 187 38.62 4.43 -30.74
N LYS A 188 38.13 3.32 -30.17
CA LYS A 188 36.82 3.27 -29.53
C LYS A 188 36.79 4.10 -28.25
N ILE A 189 37.76 3.89 -27.36
CA ILE A 189 37.80 4.59 -26.08
C ILE A 189 38.08 6.09 -26.28
N GLN A 190 38.91 6.46 -27.25
CA GLN A 190 39.14 7.87 -27.56
C GLN A 190 37.86 8.56 -28.07
N ALA A 191 37.07 7.87 -28.89
CA ALA A 191 35.76 8.38 -29.31
C ALA A 191 34.82 8.58 -28.11
N GLU A 192 34.72 7.60 -27.21
CA GLU A 192 33.91 7.70 -25.99
C GLU A 192 34.39 8.83 -25.07
N ILE A 193 35.70 9.00 -24.87
CA ILE A 193 36.25 10.12 -24.10
C ILE A 193 35.85 11.44 -24.76
N SER A 194 35.99 11.56 -26.08
CA SER A 194 35.64 12.79 -26.79
C SER A 194 34.15 13.16 -26.70
N GLU A 195 33.27 12.16 -26.75
CA GLU A 195 31.84 12.35 -26.55
C GLU A 195 31.53 12.88 -25.15
N ARG A 196 32.22 12.36 -24.13
CA ARG A 196 31.96 12.66 -22.72
C ARG A 196 32.56 14.00 -22.33
N VAL A 197 33.69 14.38 -22.93
CA VAL A 197 34.25 15.73 -22.83
C VAL A 197 33.27 16.77 -23.39
N ARG A 198 32.70 16.52 -24.58
CA ARG A 198 31.68 17.44 -25.16
C ARG A 198 30.43 17.55 -24.26
N GLU A 199 30.02 16.44 -23.66
CA GLU A 199 28.92 16.44 -22.68
C GLU A 199 29.24 17.29 -21.45
N LEU A 200 30.47 17.19 -20.91
CA LEU A 200 30.94 18.05 -19.81
C LEU A 200 31.00 19.53 -20.20
N GLU A 201 31.50 19.85 -21.39
CA GLU A 201 31.58 21.24 -21.89
C GLU A 201 30.19 21.87 -21.96
N LYS A 202 29.22 21.13 -22.52
CA LYS A 202 27.82 21.56 -22.58
C LYS A 202 27.24 21.83 -21.19
N MET A 203 27.45 20.91 -20.24
CA MET A 203 26.97 21.10 -18.87
C MET A 203 27.67 22.30 -18.18
N SER A 204 28.95 22.54 -18.47
CA SER A 204 29.69 23.69 -17.95
C SER A 204 29.12 25.01 -18.45
N GLU A 205 28.76 25.10 -19.73
CA GLU A 205 28.08 26.26 -20.29
C GLU A 205 26.71 26.49 -19.65
N GLU A 206 25.92 25.43 -19.47
CA GLU A 206 24.64 25.49 -18.76
C GLU A 206 24.81 26.01 -17.32
N MET A 207 25.87 25.62 -16.61
CA MET A 207 26.17 26.14 -15.27
C MET A 207 26.53 27.62 -15.29
N LYS A 208 27.38 28.06 -16.23
CA LYS A 208 27.76 29.47 -16.36
C LYS A 208 26.55 30.36 -16.62
N ASN A 209 25.66 29.92 -17.51
CA ASN A 209 24.44 30.66 -17.84
C ASN A 209 23.55 30.83 -16.60
N LYS A 210 23.33 29.75 -15.82
CA LYS A 210 22.57 29.81 -14.56
C LYS A 210 23.16 30.79 -13.56
N VAL A 211 24.49 30.82 -13.42
CA VAL A 211 25.17 31.77 -12.52
C VAL A 211 24.93 33.21 -12.99
N THR A 212 25.07 33.49 -14.29
CA THR A 212 24.82 34.84 -14.83
C THR A 212 23.36 35.29 -14.64
N GLU A 213 22.39 34.37 -14.81
CA GLU A 213 20.97 34.66 -14.56
C GLU A 213 20.72 34.99 -13.08
N THR A 214 21.35 34.24 -12.16
CA THR A 214 21.24 34.52 -10.73
C THR A 214 21.86 35.85 -10.36
N ASP A 215 23.02 36.19 -10.91
CA ASP A 215 23.69 37.47 -10.67
C ASP A 215 22.85 38.65 -11.18
N GLN A 216 22.25 38.53 -12.37
CA GLN A 216 21.33 39.53 -12.91
C GLN A 216 20.10 39.71 -12.01
N CYS A 217 19.53 38.62 -11.51
CA CYS A 217 18.38 38.67 -10.58
C CYS A 217 18.76 39.34 -9.25
N ILE A 218 19.96 39.05 -8.71
CA ILE A 218 20.48 39.70 -7.50
C ILE A 218 20.66 41.21 -7.73
N GLU A 219 21.23 41.62 -8.87
CA GLU A 219 21.40 43.03 -9.21
C GLU A 219 20.06 43.75 -9.38
N GLN A 220 19.07 43.12 -10.03
CA GLN A 220 17.71 43.65 -10.10
C GLN A 220 17.09 43.82 -8.71
N PHE A 221 17.24 42.83 -7.83
CA PHE A 221 16.75 42.91 -6.46
C PHE A 221 17.43 44.03 -5.66
N ARG A 222 18.75 44.22 -5.83
CA ARG A 222 19.49 45.33 -5.21
C ARG A 222 18.99 46.71 -5.64
N GLN A 223 18.52 46.85 -6.88
CA GLN A 223 17.92 48.10 -7.38
C GLN A 223 16.53 48.38 -6.79
N ILE A 224 15.82 47.34 -6.33
CA ILE A 224 14.46 47.46 -5.77
C ILE A 224 14.48 47.81 -4.27
N LEU A 225 15.56 47.47 -3.55
CA LEU A 225 15.67 47.80 -2.13
C LEU A 225 15.90 49.32 -1.95
N PRO A 226 15.09 50.02 -1.11
CA PRO A 226 15.32 51.43 -0.85
C PRO A 226 16.69 51.64 -0.21
N ARG A 227 17.49 52.58 -0.73
CA ARG A 227 18.71 53.05 -0.07
C ARG A 227 18.30 53.62 1.29
N ASN A 228 18.57 52.89 2.37
CA ASN A 228 18.49 53.45 3.72
C ASN A 228 19.58 54.51 3.86
N GLU A 229 19.24 55.74 3.50
CA GLU A 229 19.97 56.92 3.95
C GLU A 229 19.74 57.04 5.45
N ASN A 230 20.62 56.40 6.23
CA ASN A 230 20.78 56.71 7.63
C ASN A 230 21.17 58.19 7.74
N LYS A 231 20.16 59.02 8.01
CA LYS A 231 20.35 60.39 8.47
C LYS A 231 21.27 60.37 9.67
N GLN A 232 22.18 61.33 9.62
CA GLN A 232 23.27 61.57 10.54
C GLN A 232 22.85 61.52 12.00
N ILE A 233 23.74 60.93 12.79
CA ILE A 233 23.94 61.14 14.22
C ILE A 233 23.90 62.65 14.50
N LEU A 234 22.99 63.06 15.38
CA LEU A 234 23.11 64.24 16.23
C LEU A 234 22.45 63.93 17.57
#